data_AF-A0A0N4XJG2-F1
#
_entry.id   AF-A0A0N4XJG2-F1
#
_cell.length_a   1.000
_cell.length_b   1.000
_cell.length_c   1.000
_cell.angle_alpha   90.00
_cell.angle_beta   90.00
_cell.angle_gamma   90.00
#
_symmetry.space_group_name_H-M   'P 1'
#
loop_
_entity.id
_entity.type
_entity.pdbx_description
1 polymer ?
#
loop_
_entity_poly.entity_id
_entity_poly.type
_entity_poly.pdbx_seq_one_letter_code
_entity_poly.pdbx_strand_id
1 'polypeptide(L)'
;RHNIKTTEEGKFIFSDPLALFSRTAAVRRCRHTDWDLCESVRLQELQEARDRAAQMEKTMRWWSECTACWREKWSTVRDERNRAREEGQALRHAYEEASFHCDATTSTNVQVRQPNADKFQ
;
A
#
# COMPACT_ATOMS: atom_id res chain seq x y z
N ARG A 1 -19.34 -10.31 -17.85
CA ARG A 1 -20.52 -10.39 -18.76
C ARG A 1 -21.58 -9.45 -18.23
N HIS A 2 -21.63 -8.21 -18.71
CA HIS A 2 -22.72 -7.28 -18.39
C HIS A 2 -23.54 -7.12 -19.67
N ASN A 3 -24.82 -7.47 -19.57
CA ASN A 3 -25.72 -7.64 -20.69
C ASN A 3 -26.37 -6.28 -20.99
N ILE A 4 -25.83 -5.56 -21.97
CA ILE A 4 -26.41 -4.29 -22.45
C ILE A 4 -27.50 -4.66 -23.45
N LYS A 5 -28.75 -4.60 -23.00
CA LYS A 5 -29.90 -4.62 -23.91
C LYS A 5 -30.02 -3.23 -24.51
N THR A 6 -29.64 -3.09 -25.77
CA THR A 6 -29.97 -1.94 -26.60
C THR A 6 -31.46 -2.01 -26.92
N THR A 7 -32.24 -1.10 -26.33
CA THR A 7 -33.58 -0.80 -26.81
C THR A 7 -33.55 0.62 -27.34
N GLU A 8 -34.07 0.76 -28.55
CA GLU A 8 -34.22 1.97 -29.35
C GLU A 8 -34.93 3.07 -28.55
N GLU A 9 -34.73 4.33 -28.94
CA GLU A 9 -35.05 5.59 -28.23
C GLU A 9 -33.89 6.16 -27.39
N GLY A 10 -32.99 6.85 -28.09
CA GLY A 10 -31.86 7.58 -27.54
C GLY A 10 -32.27 8.76 -26.65
N LYS A 11 -32.57 8.47 -25.38
CA LYS A 11 -32.47 9.42 -24.26
C LYS A 11 -31.73 8.76 -23.12
N PHE A 12 -30.41 8.84 -23.17
CA PHE A 12 -29.56 8.68 -21.99
C PHE A 12 -29.89 9.85 -21.06
N ILE A 13 -30.88 9.69 -20.19
CA ILE A 13 -30.97 10.53 -19.00
C ILE A 13 -29.85 10.04 -18.09
N PHE A 14 -28.65 10.60 -18.30
CA PHE A 14 -27.65 10.66 -17.26
C PHE A 14 -28.30 11.47 -16.15
N SER A 15 -28.86 10.77 -15.17
CA SER A 15 -29.36 11.36 -13.94
C SER A 15 -28.17 12.07 -13.30
N ASP A 16 -28.07 13.37 -13.59
CA ASP A 16 -27.03 14.24 -13.09
C ASP A 16 -27.01 14.14 -11.57
N PRO A 17 -25.94 13.60 -10.94
CA PRO A 17 -25.89 13.45 -9.49
C PRO A 17 -25.95 14.80 -8.77
N LEU A 18 -25.71 15.91 -9.48
CA LEU A 18 -25.85 17.28 -8.98
C LEU A 18 -27.31 17.78 -8.99
N ALA A 19 -28.20 17.15 -9.74
CA ALA A 19 -29.62 17.51 -9.77
C ALA A 19 -30.37 17.06 -8.50
N LEU A 20 -29.88 16.01 -7.83
CA LEU A 20 -30.34 15.60 -6.48
C LEU A 20 -29.97 16.62 -5.40
N PHE A 21 -28.88 17.36 -5.60
CA PHE A 21 -28.39 18.37 -4.65
C PHE A 21 -29.06 19.74 -4.82
N SER A 22 -29.75 19.97 -5.94
CA SER A 22 -30.20 21.32 -6.33
C SER A 22 -31.59 21.71 -5.82
N ARG A 23 -32.24 20.90 -4.98
CA ARG A 23 -33.36 21.25 -4.10
C ARG A 23 -33.88 19.94 -3.50
N THR A 24 -33.67 19.71 -2.22
CA THR A 24 -34.48 18.72 -1.53
C THR A 24 -35.95 19.10 -1.73
N ALA A 25 -36.77 18.13 -2.10
CA ALA A 25 -38.18 18.34 -2.49
C ALA A 25 -39.01 19.05 -1.41
N ALA A 26 -38.48 19.12 -0.18
CA ALA A 26 -39.00 19.90 0.94
C ALA A 26 -39.06 21.41 0.66
N VAL A 27 -38.00 22.01 0.09
CA VAL A 27 -37.89 23.48 -0.05
C VAL A 27 -38.81 24.03 -1.15
N ARG A 28 -39.19 23.23 -2.15
CA ARG A 28 -40.10 23.69 -3.23
C ARG A 28 -41.58 23.81 -2.81
N ARG A 29 -41.98 23.34 -1.61
CA ARG A 29 -43.39 23.31 -1.19
C ARG A 29 -43.71 24.13 0.07
N CYS A 30 -42.78 24.89 0.60
CA CYS A 30 -43.04 25.70 1.78
C CYS A 30 -43.89 26.93 1.41
N ARG A 31 -45.20 26.84 1.60
CA ARG A 31 -46.08 28.02 1.69
C ARG A 31 -45.80 28.69 3.03
N HIS A 32 -45.93 30.02 3.08
CA HIS A 32 -45.55 30.92 4.19
C HIS A 32 -46.09 30.54 5.61
N THR A 33 -46.96 29.55 5.74
CA THR A 33 -47.51 29.01 7.01
C THR A 33 -46.81 27.75 7.54
N ASP A 34 -45.96 27.07 6.77
CA ASP A 34 -45.39 25.75 7.14
C ASP A 34 -43.88 25.82 7.46
N TRP A 35 -43.41 26.93 8.03
CA TRP A 35 -41.99 27.14 8.36
C TRP A 35 -41.44 26.08 9.30
N ASP A 36 -42.20 25.69 10.34
CA ASP A 36 -41.78 24.68 11.31
C ASP A 36 -41.61 23.30 10.68
N LEU A 37 -42.48 22.94 9.72
CA LEU A 37 -42.35 21.70 8.97
C LEU A 37 -41.11 21.72 8.07
N CYS A 38 -40.88 22.82 7.35
CA CYS A 38 -39.69 22.96 6.52
C CYS A 38 -38.40 22.92 7.35
N GLU A 39 -38.38 23.55 8.51
CA GLU A 39 -37.24 23.53 9.42
C GLU A 39 -36.99 22.14 9.99
N SER A 40 -38.06 21.41 10.39
CA SER A 40 -37.93 20.03 10.87
C SER A 40 -37.32 19.09 9.83
N VAL A 41 -37.74 19.22 8.55
CA VAL A 41 -37.20 18.41 7.46
C VAL A 41 -35.75 18.80 7.18
N ARG A 42 -35.42 20.09 7.19
CA ARG A 42 -34.04 20.58 7.03
C ARG A 42 -33.11 20.04 8.12
N LEU A 43 -33.56 20.06 9.38
CA LEU A 43 -32.81 19.52 10.51
C LEU A 43 -32.61 18.01 10.40
N GLN A 44 -33.64 17.28 9.96
CA GLN A 44 -33.53 15.85 9.71
C GLN A 44 -32.52 15.54 8.59
N GLU A 45 -32.60 16.24 7.46
CA GLU A 45 -31.66 16.07 6.34
C GLU A 45 -30.21 16.36 6.75
N LEU A 46 -30.01 17.39 7.58
CA LEU A 46 -28.70 17.71 8.16
C LEU A 46 -28.23 16.61 9.11
N GLN A 47 -29.10 16.08 9.96
CA GLN A 47 -28.75 15.00 10.87
C GLN A 47 -28.34 13.74 10.10
N GLU A 48 -29.11 13.35 9.08
CA GLU A 48 -28.78 12.22 8.21
C GLU A 48 -27.44 12.43 7.47
N ALA A 49 -27.15 13.65 7.03
CA ALA A 49 -25.87 13.97 6.41
C ALA A 49 -24.71 13.84 7.41
N ARG A 50 -24.88 14.30 8.66
CA ARG A 50 -23.88 14.16 9.72
C ARG A 50 -23.62 12.69 10.08
N ASP A 51 -24.67 11.89 10.17
CA ASP A 51 -24.54 10.47 10.49
C ASP A 51 -23.82 9.70 9.38
N ARG A 52 -24.14 10.00 8.10
CA ARG A 52 -23.41 9.46 6.95
C ARG A 52 -21.93 9.87 6.96
N ALA A 53 -21.63 11.13 7.29
CA ALA A 53 -20.25 11.60 7.39
C ALA A 53 -19.47 10.89 8.50
N ALA A 54 -20.06 10.76 9.70
CA ALA A 54 -19.45 10.05 10.82
C ALA A 54 -19.20 8.56 10.51
N GLN A 55 -20.13 7.90 9.82
CA GLN A 55 -19.94 6.53 9.36
C GLN A 55 -18.80 6.42 8.33
N MET A 56 -18.71 7.38 7.41
CA MET A 56 -17.61 7.44 6.44
C MET A 56 -16.27 7.61 7.15
N GLU A 57 -16.17 8.51 8.12
CA GLU A 57 -14.96 8.72 8.92
C GLU A 57 -14.52 7.44 9.64
N LYS A 58 -15.45 6.70 10.25
CA LYS A 58 -15.15 5.41 10.88
C LYS A 58 -14.58 4.41 9.88
N THR A 59 -15.17 4.33 8.69
CA THR A 59 -14.74 3.42 7.63
C THR A 59 -13.36 3.81 7.11
N MET A 60 -13.15 5.11 6.86
CA MET A 60 -11.87 5.64 6.41
C MET A 60 -10.78 5.43 7.44
N ARG A 61 -11.07 5.65 8.73
CA ARG A 61 -10.13 5.39 9.83
C ARG A 61 -9.66 3.93 9.83
N TRP A 62 -10.60 2.98 9.76
CA TRP A 62 -10.26 1.56 9.70
C TRP A 62 -9.43 1.21 8.47
N TRP A 63 -9.78 1.76 7.30
CA TRP A 63 -8.99 1.57 6.09
C TRP A 63 -7.57 2.13 6.23
N SER A 64 -7.42 3.32 6.81
CA SER A 64 -6.10 3.90 7.08
C SER A 64 -5.27 3.02 8.01
N GLU A 65 -5.85 2.56 9.13
CA GLU A 65 -5.19 1.66 10.09
C GLU A 65 -4.76 0.34 9.41
N CYS A 66 -5.64 -0.26 8.60
CA CYS A 66 -5.31 -1.45 7.82
C CYS A 66 -4.14 -1.19 6.86
N THR A 67 -4.14 -0.05 6.16
CA THR A 67 -3.08 0.30 5.22
C THR A 67 -1.73 0.56 5.89
N ALA A 68 -1.74 1.12 7.09
CA ALA A 68 -0.53 1.33 7.87
C ALA A 68 0.04 -0.02 8.36
N CYS A 69 -0.80 -0.89 8.93
CA CYS A 69 -0.38 -2.17 9.49
C CYS A 69 0.27 -3.09 8.43
N TRP A 70 -0.29 -3.17 7.22
CA TRP A 70 0.34 -4.00 6.18
C TRP A 70 1.65 -3.40 5.67
N ARG A 71 1.73 -2.06 5.56
CA ARG A 71 2.96 -1.38 5.12
C ARG A 71 4.10 -1.62 6.10
N GLU A 72 3.80 -1.53 7.39
CA GLU A 72 4.75 -1.82 8.47
C GLU A 72 5.24 -3.27 8.39
N LYS A 73 4.33 -4.25 8.41
CA LYS A 73 4.68 -5.68 8.29
C LYS A 73 5.52 -5.98 7.05
N TRP A 74 5.15 -5.39 5.92
CA TRP A 74 5.87 -5.59 4.67
C TRP A 74 7.24 -4.92 4.67
N SER A 75 7.39 -3.75 5.31
CA SER A 75 8.71 -3.14 5.51
C SER A 75 9.59 -4.04 6.35
N THR A 76 9.11 -4.51 7.50
CA THR A 76 9.88 -5.40 8.38
C THR A 76 10.38 -6.65 7.66
N VAL A 77 9.50 -7.35 6.93
CA VAL A 77 9.90 -8.55 6.16
C VAL A 77 10.89 -8.20 5.05
N ARG A 78 10.71 -7.05 4.38
CA ARG A 78 11.63 -6.58 3.34
C ARG A 78 13.01 -6.29 3.92
N ASP A 79 13.07 -5.60 5.05
CA ASP A 79 14.30 -5.18 5.72
C ASP A 79 15.06 -6.41 6.22
N GLU A 80 14.38 -7.37 6.85
CA GLU A 80 14.98 -8.65 7.27
C GLU A 80 15.56 -9.43 6.07
N ARG A 81 14.79 -9.52 4.98
CA ARG A 81 15.24 -10.19 3.75
C ARG A 81 16.45 -9.49 3.13
N ASN A 82 16.51 -8.16 3.17
CA ASN A 82 17.64 -7.41 2.65
C ASN A 82 18.89 -7.63 3.52
N ARG A 83 18.73 -7.54 4.86
CA ARG A 83 19.79 -7.82 5.82
C ARG A 83 20.40 -9.21 5.63
N ALA A 84 19.57 -10.25 5.56
CA ALA A 84 20.04 -11.62 5.34
C ALA A 84 20.81 -11.78 4.01
N ARG A 85 20.44 -11.02 2.97
CA ARG A 85 21.16 -11.03 1.70
C ARG A 85 22.51 -10.36 1.80
N GLU A 86 22.59 -9.21 2.45
CA GLU A 86 23.83 -8.45 2.67
C GLU A 86 24.80 -9.26 3.53
N GLU A 87 24.33 -9.84 4.64
CA GLU A 87 25.12 -10.73 5.50
C GLU A 87 25.64 -11.95 4.70
N GLY A 88 24.78 -12.58 3.90
CA GLY A 88 25.20 -13.71 3.06
C GLY A 88 26.21 -13.33 1.98
N GLN A 89 26.13 -12.11 1.42
CA GLN A 89 27.13 -11.60 0.48
C GLN A 89 28.46 -11.30 1.17
N ALA A 90 28.42 -10.67 2.34
CA ALA A 90 29.60 -10.37 3.14
C ALA A 90 30.35 -11.66 3.55
N LEU A 91 29.63 -12.70 3.98
CA LEU A 91 30.21 -13.99 4.32
C LEU A 91 30.85 -14.68 3.11
N ARG A 92 30.23 -14.62 1.93
CA ARG A 92 30.83 -15.17 0.71
C ARG A 92 32.13 -14.46 0.34
N HIS A 93 32.13 -13.13 0.39
CA HIS A 93 33.35 -12.35 0.12
C HIS A 93 34.46 -12.68 1.13
N ALA A 94 34.15 -12.72 2.42
CA ALA A 94 35.12 -13.06 3.46
C ALA A 94 35.67 -14.48 3.29
N TYR A 95 34.83 -15.44 2.87
CA TYR A 95 35.26 -16.79 2.58
C TYR A 95 36.19 -16.85 1.36
N GLU A 96 35.84 -16.17 0.27
CA GLU A 96 36.67 -16.09 -0.94
C GLU A 96 38.04 -15.46 -0.65
N GLU A 97 38.06 -14.38 0.12
CA GLU A 97 39.28 -13.71 0.56
C GLU A 97 40.14 -14.65 1.43
N ALA A 98 39.55 -15.32 2.42
CA ALA A 98 40.26 -16.28 3.27
C ALA A 98 40.79 -17.48 2.46
N SER A 99 40.01 -18.03 1.53
CA SER A 99 40.42 -19.11 0.65
C SER A 99 41.62 -18.69 -0.20
N PHE A 100 41.56 -17.50 -0.80
CA PHE A 100 42.66 -16.95 -1.59
C PHE A 100 43.96 -16.83 -0.77
N HIS A 101 43.87 -16.34 0.48
CA HIS A 101 45.02 -16.28 1.38
C HIS A 101 45.56 -17.65 1.76
N CYS A 102 44.70 -18.64 2.01
CA CYS A 102 45.12 -20.02 2.26
C CYS A 102 45.84 -20.64 1.04
N ASP A 103 45.33 -20.43 -0.17
CA ASP A 103 45.93 -20.95 -1.40
C ASP A 103 47.29 -20.29 -1.69
N ALA A 104 47.42 -19.00 -1.40
CA ALA A 104 48.70 -18.29 -1.51
C ALA A 104 49.73 -18.79 -0.49
N THR A 105 49.33 -18.99 0.76
CA THR A 105 50.23 -19.48 1.83
C THR A 105 50.64 -20.93 1.64
N THR A 106 49.76 -21.78 1.11
CA THR A 106 50.11 -23.18 0.76
C THR A 106 51.08 -23.22 -0.42
N SER A 107 50.85 -22.43 -1.47
CA SER A 107 51.75 -22.35 -2.63
C SER A 107 53.16 -21.92 -2.24
N THR A 108 53.27 -20.86 -1.43
CA THR A 108 54.54 -20.37 -0.90
C THR A 108 55.21 -21.39 0.03
N ASN A 109 54.47 -22.08 0.92
CA ASN A 109 55.02 -23.15 1.75
C ASN A 109 55.54 -24.33 0.91
N VAL A 110 54.86 -24.71 -0.18
CA VAL A 110 55.33 -25.76 -1.10
C VAL A 110 56.63 -25.33 -1.77
N GLN A 111 56.71 -24.08 -2.23
CA GLN A 111 57.93 -23.53 -2.85
C GLN A 111 59.09 -23.38 -1.86
N VAL A 112 58.83 -23.00 -0.60
CA VAL A 112 59.84 -22.93 0.48
C VAL A 112 60.26 -24.32 0.96
N ARG A 113 59.38 -25.33 0.87
CA ARG A 113 59.76 -26.73 1.10
C ARG A 113 60.64 -27.32 0.00
N GLN A 114 60.63 -26.76 -1.22
CA GLN A 114 61.36 -27.29 -2.37
C GLN A 114 62.76 -26.72 -2.75
N PRO A 115 63.42 -25.73 -2.11
CA PRO A 115 64.74 -25.29 -2.53
C PRO A 115 65.80 -25.74 -1.52
N ASN A 116 66.08 -27.05 -1.48
CA ASN A 116 67.37 -27.56 -1.00
C ASN A 116 67.68 -29.02 -1.40
N ALA A 117 66.96 -29.58 -2.38
CA ALA A 117 67.33 -30.88 -2.95
C ALA A 117 68.53 -30.79 -3.92
N ASP A 118 68.81 -29.60 -4.46
CA ASP A 118 69.84 -29.39 -5.49
C ASP A 118 71.20 -28.88 -4.94
N LYS A 119 71.38 -28.84 -3.62
CA LYS A 119 72.66 -28.40 -2.99
C LYS A 119 73.62 -29.53 -2.60
N PHE A 120 73.28 -30.78 -2.93
CA PHE A 120 74.13 -31.95 -2.70
C PHE A 120 74.36 -32.72 -4.01
N GLN A 121 75.16 -32.15 -4.90
CA GLN A 121 75.82 -32.86 -6.00
C GLN A 121 77.17 -32.21 -6.30
#